data_AF-A0A8J2J352-F1
#
_entry.id   AF-A0A8J2J352-F1
#
_cell.length_a   1.000
_cell.length_b   1.000
_cell.length_c   1.000
_cell.angle_alpha   90.00
_cell.angle_beta   90.00
_cell.angle_gamma   90.00
#
_symmetry.space_group_name_H-M   'P 1'
#
loop_
_entity.id
_entity.type
_entity.pdbx_description
1 polymer ?
#
loop_
_entity_poly.entity_id
_entity_poly.type
_entity_poly.pdbx_seq_one_letter_code
_entity_poly.pdbx_strand_id
1 'polypeptide(L)' 'LRGGYLEMFNMDKDVKEIFISSIAVRLCPTVLGQTVVDCIVDPPKPSDDSFELYEREKHAILQGLAE' A
#
# COMPACT_ATOMS: atom_id res chain seq x y z
N LEU A 1 4.70 -2.22 -11.02
CA LEU A 1 3.28 -2.24 -10.60
C LEU A 1 2.97 -0.88 -9.97
N ARG A 2 1.83 -0.25 -10.25
CA ARG A 2 1.48 1.07 -9.68
C ARG A 2 0.25 0.92 -8.80
N GLY A 3 0.42 1.15 -7.50
CA GLY A 3 -0.64 1.07 -6.49
C GLY A 3 -0.29 1.95 -5.31
N GLY A 4 -1.31 2.34 -4.55
CA GLY A 4 -1.18 3.10 -3.32
C GLY A 4 -2.56 3.33 -2.70
N TYR A 5 -2.57 3.67 -1.41
CA TYR A 5 -3.78 4.10 -0.72
C TYR A 5 -3.48 5.35 0.12
N LEU A 6 -4.53 6.07 0.48
CA LEU A 6 -4.46 7.25 1.33
C LEU A 6 -5.50 7.10 2.44
N GLU A 7 -5.07 7.31 3.68
CA GLU A 7 -5.97 7.45 4.82
C GLU A 7 -5.99 8.92 5.26
N MET A 8 -7.19 9.48 5.44
CA MET A 8 -7.37 10.90 5.77
C MET A 8 -8.03 11.05 7.14
N PHE A 9 -7.31 11.68 8.06
CA PHE A 9 -7.79 12.03 9.39
C PHE A 9 -7.82 13.54 9.58
N ASN A 10 -8.81 14.04 10.32
CA ASN A 10 -8.94 15.45 10.71
C ASN A 10 -8.83 16.45 9.53
N MET A 11 -9.21 16.03 8.33
CA MET A 11 -9.30 16.92 7.18
C MET A 11 -10.53 17.81 7.33
N ASP A 12 -10.36 19.10 7.04
CA ASP A 12 -11.47 20.03 6.95
C ASP A 12 -12.56 19.49 6.00
N LYS A 13 -13.83 19.65 6.38
CA LYS A 13 -14.94 19.02 5.68
C LYS A 13 -15.05 19.51 4.24
N ASP A 14 -14.89 20.82 4.03
CA ASP A 14 -15.05 21.44 2.72
C ASP A 14 -13.89 21.03 1.80
N VAL A 15 -12.68 20.90 2.35
CA VAL A 15 -11.51 20.37 1.62
C VAL A 15 -11.73 18.90 1.23
N LYS A 16 -12.26 18.08 2.14
CA LYS A 16 -12.53 16.66 1.87
C LYS A 16 -13.56 16.47 0.76
N GLU A 17 -14.61 17.29 0.73
CA GLU A 17 -15.62 17.25 -0.33
C GLU A 17 -15.03 17.56 -1.71
N ILE A 18 -14.19 18.59 -1.81
CA ILE A 18 -13.47 18.94 -3.05
C ILE A 18 -12.54 17.79 -3.47
N PHE A 19 -11.80 17.22 -2.50
CA PHE A 19 -10.91 16.10 -2.77
C PHE A 19 -11.69 14.91 -3.36
N ILE A 20 -12.75 14.44 -2.69
CA ILE A 20 -13.57 13.31 -3.15
C ILE A 20 -14.18 13.60 -4.54
N SER A 21 -14.69 14.81 -4.77
CA SER A 21 -15.20 15.21 -6.09
C SER A 21 -14.13 15.09 -7.18
N SER A 22 -12.90 15.53 -6.90
CA SER A 22 -11.78 15.52 -7.86
C SER A 22 -11.29 14.12 -8.26
N ILE A 23 -11.48 13.12 -7.38
CA ILE A 23 -11.14 11.71 -7.64
C ILE A 23 -12.32 10.95 -8.25
N ALA A 24 -13.55 11.31 -7.91
CA ALA A 24 -14.75 10.64 -8.41
C ALA A 24 -14.89 10.70 -9.94
N VAL A 25 -14.32 11.73 -10.58
CA VAL A 25 -14.30 11.88 -12.05
C VAL A 25 -13.20 11.06 -12.74
N ARG A 26 -12.34 10.36 -11.99
CA ARG A 26 -11.26 9.54 -12.53
C ARG A 26 -11.69 8.08 -12.66
N LEU A 27 -11.04 7.32 -13.56
CA LEU A 27 -11.19 5.88 -13.61
C LEU A 27 -10.70 5.23 -12.30
N CYS A 28 -11.34 4.14 -11.90
CA CYS A 28 -10.92 3.35 -10.74
C CYS A 28 -9.44 2.90 -10.89
N PRO A 29 -8.69 2.77 -9.76
CA PRO A 29 -7.35 2.22 -9.79
C PRO A 29 -7.33 0.82 -10.41
N THR A 30 -6.23 0.47 -11.08
CA THR A 30 -6.11 -0.85 -11.72
C THR A 30 -6.18 -1.96 -10.67
N VAL A 31 -6.86 -3.07 -11.00
CA VAL A 31 -6.99 -4.23 -10.10
C VAL A 31 -5.62 -4.73 -9.68
N LEU A 32 -4.68 -4.84 -10.62
CA LEU A 32 -3.31 -5.25 -10.35
C LEU A 32 -2.59 -4.29 -9.37
N GLY A 33 -2.86 -2.98 -9.45
CA GLY A 33 -2.34 -2.00 -8.49
C GLY A 33 -2.91 -2.20 -7.10
N GLN A 34 -4.21 -2.49 -7.01
CA GLN A 34 -4.90 -2.77 -5.74
C GLN A 34 -4.39 -4.07 -5.10
N THR A 35 -4.22 -5.15 -5.87
CA THR A 35 -3.65 -6.42 -5.37
C THR A 35 -2.26 -6.25 -4.80
N VAL A 36 -1.43 -5.38 -5.40
CA VAL A 36 -0.08 -5.12 -4.89
C VAL A 36 -0.13 -4.38 -3.56
N VAL A 37 -1.04 -3.42 -3.39
CA VAL A 37 -1.22 -2.75 -2.10
C VAL A 37 -1.65 -3.76 -1.04
N ASP A 38 -2.59 -4.65 -1.37
CA ASP A 38 -3.09 -5.71 -0.48
C ASP A 38 -1.94 -6.59 0.06
N CYS A 39 -1.06 -7.08 -0.82
CA CYS A 39 0.11 -7.87 -0.42
C CYS A 39 1.12 -7.10 0.42
N ILE A 40 1.19 -5.77 0.30
CA ILE A 40 2.12 -4.94 1.08
C ILE A 40 1.58 -4.67 2.48
N VAL A 41 0.26 -4.44 2.61
CA VAL A 41 -0.36 -4.10 3.90
C VAL A 41 -0.63 -5.31 4.79
N ASP A 42 -0.79 -6.51 4.20
CA ASP A 42 -0.90 -7.78 4.93
C ASP A 42 0.25 -8.73 4.52
N PRO A 43 1.49 -8.49 5.00
CA PRO A 43 2.60 -9.39 4.72
C PRO A 43 2.38 -10.76 5.39
N PRO A 44 3.12 -11.81 4.99
CA PRO A 44 3.06 -13.11 5.63
C PRO A 44 3.24 -12.99 7.15
N LYS A 45 2.46 -13.78 7.90
CA LYS A 45 2.51 -13.87 9.37
C LYS A 45 3.41 -15.05 9.77
N PRO A 46 3.94 -15.09 11.00
CA PRO A 46 4.76 -16.22 11.46
C PRO A 46 4.11 -17.61 11.36
N SER A 47 2.78 -17.66 11.23
CA SER A 47 2.01 -18.89 10.97
C SER A 47 2.06 -19.39 9.53
N ASP A 48 2.49 -18.54 8.59
CA ASP A 48 2.42 -18.80 7.16
C ASP A 48 3.76 -19.38 6.66
N ASP A 49 3.69 -20.36 5.75
CA ASP A 49 4.85 -21.08 5.24
C ASP A 49 5.91 -20.17 4.57
N SER A 50 5.48 -19.02 4.02
CA SER A 50 6.35 -18.07 3.31
C SER A 50 7.02 -17.03 4.21
N PHE A 51 6.71 -17.01 5.51
CA PHE A 51 7.19 -15.97 6.44
C PHE A 51 8.70 -15.88 6.53
N GLU A 52 9.36 -17.01 6.78
CA GLU A 52 10.83 -17.06 6.93
C GLU A 52 11.56 -16.62 5.66
N LEU A 53 11.02 -16.97 4.49
CA LEU A 53 11.56 -16.52 3.21
C LEU A 53 11.41 -15.01 3.04
N TYR A 54 10.20 -14.50 3.28
CA TYR A 54 9.86 -13.08 3.14
C TYR A 54 10.73 -12.19 4.05
N GLU A 55 10.86 -12.54 5.33
CA GLU A 55 11.62 -11.72 6.28
C GLU A 55 13.12 -11.72 5.97
N ARG A 56 13.68 -12.85 5.52
CA ARG A 56 15.08 -12.94 5.08
C ARG A 56 15.35 -12.03 3.87
N GLU A 57 14.50 -12.09 2.84
CA GLU A 57 14.65 -11.29 1.63
C GLU A 57 14.53 -9.79 1.94
N LYS A 58 13.51 -9.41 2.72
CA LYS A 58 13.30 -8.04 3.17
C LYS A 58 14.49 -7.48 3.94
N HIS A 59 15.04 -8.24 4.89
CA HIS A 59 16.22 -7.81 5.65
C HIS A 59 17.44 -7.61 4.76
N ALA A 60 17.73 -8.54 3.85
CA ALA A 60 18.86 -8.43 2.94
C ALA A 60 18.77 -7.18 2.05
N ILE A 61 17.57 -6.88 1.54
CA ILE A 61 17.32 -5.68 0.72
C ILE A 61 17.53 -4.40 1.54
N LEU A 62 16.97 -4.32 2.75
CA LEU A 62 17.10 -3.14 3.59
C LEU A 62 18.54 -2.90 4.06
N GLN A 63 19.28 -3.97 4.36
CA GLN A 63 20.70 -3.87 4.69
C GLN A 63 21.53 -3.36 3.51
N GLY A 64 21.30 -3.90 2.32
CA GLY A 64 22.00 -3.45 1.11
C GLY A 64 21.70 -2.00 0.70
N LEU A 65 20.59 -1.42 1.18
CA LEU A 65 20.26 0.00 0.98
C LEU A 65 20.81 0.93 2.06
N ALA A 66 21.26 0.38 3.20
CA ALA A 66 21.82 1.15 4.31
C ALA A 66 23.33 1.42 4.16
N GLU A 67 24.01 0.71 3.25
CA GLU A 67 25.40 0.93 2.83
C GLU A 67 25.53 2.11 1.86
#